data_AF-A0A6B3HGD0-F1
#
_entry.id   AF-A0A6B3HGD0-F1
#
_cell.length_a   1.000
_cell.length_b   1.000
_cell.length_c   1.000
_cell.angle_alpha   90.00
_cell.angle_beta   90.00
_cell.angle_gamma   90.00
#
_symmetry.space_group_name_H-M   'P 1'
#
loop_
_entity.id
_entity.type
_entity.pdbx_description
1 polymer ?
#
loop_
_entity_poly.entity_id
_entity_poly.type
_entity_poly.pdbx_seq_one_letter_code
_entity_poly.pdbx_strand_id
1 'polypeptide(L)'
;AEQDLVIRAPAASVTEVTGGPGTGKTAVALHRAAYLLYQDRRRYAGGILVVSPTPLLVAYTEGVLPSLGEEGQVAIRAVGSLSDEAAGTAGATTYDEPAVARIKGSSRMLHVLRKAARGALE
;
A
#
# COMPACT_ATOMS: atom_id res chain seq x y z
N ALA A 1 -20.24 -7.86 13.51
CA ALA A 1 -19.73 -9.25 13.38
C ALA A 1 -18.81 -9.40 12.17
N GLU A 2 -19.24 -9.05 10.95
CA GLU A 2 -18.44 -9.26 9.73
C GLU A 2 -17.09 -8.52 9.71
N GLN A 3 -17.07 -7.25 10.13
CA GLN A 3 -15.82 -6.47 10.17
C GLN A 3 -14.78 -7.06 11.14
N ASP A 4 -15.23 -7.62 12.27
CA ASP A 4 -14.35 -8.25 13.26
C ASP A 4 -13.69 -9.52 12.71
N LEU A 5 -14.39 -10.27 11.86
CA LEU A 5 -13.82 -11.42 11.15
C LEU A 5 -12.65 -10.99 10.24
N VAL A 6 -12.81 -9.87 9.52
CA VAL A 6 -11.75 -9.32 8.67
C VAL A 6 -10.57 -8.82 9.50
N ILE A 7 -10.84 -8.13 10.60
CA ILE A 7 -9.80 -7.60 11.50
C ILE A 7 -8.98 -8.77 12.07
N ARG A 8 -9.62 -9.86 12.50
CA ARG A 8 -8.99 -11.00 13.16
C ARG A 8 -8.56 -12.13 12.22
N ALA A 9 -8.75 -11.97 10.91
CA ALA A 9 -8.40 -13.01 9.94
C ALA A 9 -6.91 -13.41 10.08
N PRO A 10 -6.55 -14.70 9.96
CA PRO A 10 -5.18 -15.15 10.12
C PRO A 10 -4.18 -14.38 9.26
N ALA A 11 -3.00 -14.10 9.80
CA ALA A 11 -1.96 -13.35 9.13
C ALA A 11 -1.08 -14.18 8.17
N ALA A 12 -1.24 -15.50 8.15
CA ALA A 12 -0.35 -16.41 7.42
C ALA A 12 -0.61 -16.43 5.90
N SER A 13 -1.67 -15.79 5.42
CA SER A 13 -2.07 -15.81 4.01
C SER A 13 -2.63 -14.47 3.54
N VAL A 14 -2.87 -14.37 2.23
CA VAL A 14 -3.59 -13.24 1.63
C VAL A 14 -5.05 -13.28 2.07
N THR A 15 -5.60 -12.11 2.42
CA THR A 15 -7.02 -11.92 2.70
C THR A 15 -7.59 -10.93 1.71
N GLU A 16 -8.58 -11.35 0.92
CA GLU A 16 -9.34 -10.47 0.04
C GLU A 16 -10.56 -9.92 0.78
N VAL A 17 -10.77 -8.61 0.71
CA VAL A 17 -11.91 -7.93 1.35
C VAL A 17 -12.67 -7.16 0.30
N THR A 18 -13.82 -7.70 -0.11
CA THR A 18 -14.70 -7.08 -1.09
C THR A 18 -15.92 -6.46 -0.42
N GLY A 19 -16.42 -5.37 -0.98
CA GLY A 19 -17.66 -4.75 -0.51
C GLY A 19 -18.01 -3.51 -1.33
N GLY A 20 -19.29 -3.12 -1.32
CA GLY A 20 -19.77 -1.94 -2.03
C GLY A 20 -19.18 -0.61 -1.50
N PRO A 21 -19.42 0.53 -2.16
CA PRO A 21 -19.08 1.84 -1.64
C PRO A 21 -19.65 2.07 -0.23
N GLY A 22 -18.94 2.80 0.63
CA GLY A 22 -19.42 3.14 1.98
C GLY A 22 -19.35 2.02 3.04
N THR A 23 -18.94 0.80 2.68
CA THR A 23 -18.87 -0.35 3.61
C THR A 23 -17.73 -0.32 4.64
N GLY A 24 -16.98 0.79 4.75
CA GLY A 24 -15.94 0.96 5.76
C GLY A 24 -14.65 0.15 5.54
N LYS A 25 -14.41 -0.40 4.34
CA LYS A 25 -13.22 -1.22 4.02
C LYS A 25 -11.90 -0.58 4.46
N THR A 26 -11.73 0.72 4.24
CA THR A 26 -10.53 1.45 4.66
C THR A 26 -10.36 1.43 6.19
N ALA A 27 -11.41 1.74 6.95
CA ALA A 27 -11.37 1.70 8.41
C ALA A 27 -11.07 0.28 8.93
N VAL A 28 -11.69 -0.73 8.35
CA VAL A 28 -11.45 -2.15 8.68
C VAL A 28 -9.99 -2.54 8.42
N ALA A 29 -9.41 -2.11 7.30
CA ALA A 29 -8.01 -2.38 6.98
C ALA A 29 -7.04 -1.73 8.00
N LEU A 30 -7.34 -0.52 8.48
CA LEU A 30 -6.53 0.15 9.51
C LEU A 30 -6.66 -0.50 10.87
N HIS A 31 -7.87 -0.86 11.28
CA HIS A 31 -8.08 -1.62 12.52
C HIS A 31 -7.41 -2.99 12.46
N ARG A 32 -7.38 -3.63 11.28
CA ARG A 32 -6.60 -4.85 11.08
C ARG A 32 -5.10 -4.62 11.30
N ALA A 33 -4.54 -3.53 10.77
CA ALA A 33 -3.12 -3.21 10.99
C ALA A 33 -2.81 -3.04 12.49
N ALA A 34 -3.62 -2.26 13.21
CA ALA A 34 -3.48 -2.09 14.67
C ALA A 34 -3.66 -3.42 15.43
N TYR A 35 -4.64 -4.24 15.04
CA TYR A 35 -4.86 -5.56 15.65
C TYR A 35 -3.64 -6.48 15.49
N LEU A 36 -3.03 -6.52 14.29
CA LEU A 36 -1.86 -7.33 14.03
C LEU A 36 -0.64 -6.86 14.83
N LEU A 37 -0.42 -5.54 14.90
CA LEU A 37 0.64 -4.94 15.73
C LEU A 37 0.45 -5.28 17.21
N TYR A 38 -0.77 -5.19 17.72
CA TYR A 38 -1.08 -5.52 19.11
C TYR A 38 -0.92 -7.01 19.43
N GLN A 39 -1.41 -7.90 18.57
CA GLN A 39 -1.41 -9.36 18.82
C GLN A 39 -0.01 -9.98 18.79
N ASP A 40 0.85 -9.55 17.87
CA ASP A 40 2.19 -10.13 17.70
C ASP A 40 3.23 -9.06 17.37
N ARG A 41 3.53 -8.21 18.36
CA ARG A 41 4.51 -7.11 18.24
C ARG A 41 5.88 -7.57 17.72
N ARG A 42 6.31 -8.80 18.02
CA ARG A 42 7.60 -9.33 17.56
C ARG A 42 7.58 -9.65 16.07
N ARG A 43 6.50 -10.29 15.59
CA ARG A 43 6.33 -10.59 14.16
C ARG A 43 6.24 -9.33 13.31
N TYR A 44 5.66 -8.26 13.84
CA TYR A 44 5.49 -6.98 13.13
C TYR A 44 6.44 -5.89 13.61
N ALA A 45 7.59 -6.25 14.18
CA ALA A 45 8.58 -5.28 14.65
C ALA A 45 9.12 -4.37 13.53
N GLY A 46 9.11 -4.86 12.28
CA GLY A 46 9.46 -4.08 11.08
C GLY A 46 8.34 -3.14 10.59
N GLY A 47 7.20 -3.12 11.27
CA GLY A 47 6.04 -2.30 10.93
C GLY A 47 5.13 -2.89 9.86
N ILE A 48 4.11 -2.11 9.48
CA ILE A 48 3.11 -2.43 8.46
C ILE A 48 3.14 -1.34 7.39
N LEU A 49 3.23 -1.74 6.12
CA LEU A 49 3.07 -0.83 4.97
C LEU A 49 1.62 -0.89 4.46
N VAL A 50 0.95 0.25 4.46
CA VAL A 50 -0.34 0.46 3.80
C VAL A 50 -0.09 1.19 2.48
N VAL A 51 -0.40 0.54 1.38
CA VAL A 51 -0.30 1.13 0.05
C VAL A 51 -1.62 1.78 -0.34
N SER A 52 -1.57 3.07 -0.62
CA SER A 52 -2.71 3.87 -1.07
C SER A 52 -2.65 4.12 -2.58
N PRO A 53 -3.79 4.10 -3.30
CA PRO A 53 -3.83 4.48 -4.70
C PRO A 53 -3.52 5.96 -4.94
N THR A 54 -3.78 6.84 -3.97
CA THR A 54 -3.59 8.29 -4.13
C THR A 54 -2.98 8.96 -2.89
N PRO A 55 -2.24 10.07 -3.05
CA PRO A 55 -1.76 10.87 -1.91
C PRO A 55 -2.90 11.41 -1.03
N LEU A 56 -4.04 11.77 -1.62
CA LEU A 56 -5.20 12.26 -0.87
C LEU A 56 -5.69 11.23 0.17
N LEU A 57 -5.75 9.96 -0.21
CA LEU A 57 -6.16 8.91 0.71
C LEU A 57 -5.09 8.64 1.79
N VAL A 58 -3.79 8.89 1.51
CA VAL A 58 -2.74 8.88 2.54
C VAL A 58 -3.05 9.92 3.61
N ALA A 59 -3.23 11.18 3.22
CA ALA A 59 -3.51 12.28 4.14
C ALA A 59 -4.79 12.06 4.98
N TYR A 60 -5.84 11.53 4.36
CA TYR A 60 -7.07 11.16 5.09
C TYR A 60 -6.82 10.10 6.17
N THR A 61 -5.98 9.11 5.85
CA THR A 61 -5.74 7.96 6.71
C THR A 61 -4.74 8.27 7.84
N GLU A 62 -3.78 9.16 7.59
CA GLU A 62 -2.88 9.69 8.61
C GLU A 62 -3.61 10.46 9.72
N GLY A 63 -4.81 10.99 9.47
CA GLY A 63 -5.64 11.55 10.55
C GLY A 63 -6.27 10.50 11.48
N VAL A 64 -6.35 9.24 11.04
CA VAL A 64 -7.04 8.15 11.74
C VAL A 64 -6.08 7.29 12.57
N LEU A 65 -4.86 7.08 12.07
CA LEU A 65 -3.85 6.25 12.75
C LEU A 65 -3.30 6.81 14.08
N PRO A 66 -3.03 8.12 14.26
CA PRO A 66 -2.52 8.67 15.52
C PRO A 66 -3.44 8.33 16.69
N SER A 67 -4.76 8.31 16.44
CA SER A 67 -5.77 7.92 17.42
C SER A 67 -5.72 6.43 17.82
N LEU A 68 -4.96 5.59 17.11
CA LEU A 68 -4.79 4.17 17.38
C LEU A 68 -3.50 3.84 18.17
N GLY A 69 -2.63 4.82 18.43
CA GLY A 69 -1.40 4.63 19.24
C GLY A 69 -0.26 3.89 18.53
N GLU A 70 -0.32 3.77 17.21
CA GLU A 70 0.63 3.01 16.37
C GLU A 70 1.66 3.92 15.66
N GLU A 71 2.03 5.04 16.28
CA GLU A 71 2.96 6.03 15.71
C GLU A 71 4.31 5.39 15.37
N GLY A 72 4.72 5.52 14.11
CA GLY A 72 5.98 4.98 13.60
C GLY A 72 5.98 3.48 13.26
N GLN A 73 4.94 2.72 13.62
CA GLN A 73 4.84 1.29 13.28
C GLN A 73 4.00 1.03 12.02
N VAL A 74 3.15 1.97 11.62
CA VAL A 74 2.41 1.90 10.35
C VAL A 74 2.89 3.00 9.41
N ALA A 75 3.41 2.60 8.26
CA ALA A 75 3.76 3.51 7.17
C ALA A 75 2.67 3.47 6.11
N ILE A 76 2.12 4.63 5.73
CA ILE A 76 1.20 4.75 4.62
C ILE A 76 1.92 5.45 3.47
N ARG A 77 1.86 4.89 2.26
CA ARG A 77 2.50 5.46 1.07
C ARG A 77 1.56 5.40 -0.12
N ALA A 78 1.60 6.41 -0.97
CA ALA A 78 0.92 6.36 -2.25
C ALA A 78 1.74 5.49 -3.22
N VAL A 79 1.10 4.85 -4.21
CA VAL A 79 1.81 4.05 -5.23
C VAL A 79 2.93 4.85 -5.90
N GLY A 80 2.70 6.13 -6.21
CA GLY A 80 3.69 7.01 -6.82
C GLY A 80 4.90 7.33 -5.95
N SER A 81 4.82 7.11 -4.64
CA SER A 81 5.92 7.36 -3.67
C SER A 81 6.55 6.05 -3.16
N LEU A 82 6.31 4.90 -3.81
CA LEU A 82 6.93 3.63 -3.41
C LEU A 82 8.36 3.48 -3.94
N SER A 83 8.69 4.17 -5.03
CA SER A 83 10.00 4.17 -5.65
C SER A 83 10.81 5.41 -5.24
N ASP A 84 11.01 5.61 -3.94
CA ASP A 84 11.73 6.77 -3.39
C ASP A 84 13.20 6.82 -3.87
N GLU A 85 13.83 5.67 -4.17
CA GLU A 85 15.25 5.63 -4.61
C GLU A 85 15.46 5.96 -6.09
N ALA A 86 14.46 5.79 -6.96
CA ALA A 86 14.61 5.97 -8.41
C ALA A 86 14.06 7.31 -8.93
N ALA A 87 13.12 7.94 -8.22
CA ALA A 87 12.44 9.17 -8.65
C ALA A 87 12.93 10.44 -7.90
N GLY A 88 13.87 10.31 -6.96
CA GLY A 88 14.20 11.36 -6.01
C GLY A 88 13.07 11.61 -5.00
N THR A 89 13.29 12.56 -4.09
CA THR A 89 12.37 12.88 -2.97
C THR A 89 10.97 13.37 -3.39
N ALA A 90 10.71 13.57 -4.69
CA ALA A 90 9.44 14.07 -5.22
C ALA A 90 8.45 12.97 -5.66
N GLY A 91 8.90 11.72 -5.84
CA GLY A 91 8.07 10.62 -6.32
C GLY A 91 7.47 10.83 -7.72
N ALA A 92 6.63 9.90 -8.19
CA ALA A 92 5.91 10.01 -9.45
C ALA A 92 4.70 10.95 -9.32
N THR A 93 4.70 12.05 -10.07
CA THR A 93 3.65 13.08 -10.03
C THR A 93 2.74 13.08 -11.26
N THR A 94 3.13 12.37 -12.32
CA THR A 94 2.39 12.31 -13.59
C THR A 94 1.52 11.07 -13.66
N TYR A 95 0.29 11.25 -14.14
CA TYR A 95 -0.62 10.16 -14.46
C TYR A 95 -0.66 9.94 -15.98
N ASP A 96 -0.43 8.69 -16.38
CA ASP A 96 -0.62 8.27 -17.75
C ASP A 96 -2.11 8.08 -18.08
N GLU A 97 -2.45 8.17 -19.37
CA GLU A 97 -3.77 7.72 -19.83
C GLU A 97 -4.01 6.24 -19.45
N PRO A 98 -5.27 5.83 -19.18
CA PRO A 98 -5.57 4.48 -18.71
C PRO A 98 -5.02 3.37 -19.62
N ALA A 99 -5.02 3.57 -20.94
CA ALA A 99 -4.47 2.60 -21.88
C ALA A 99 -2.95 2.43 -21.72
N VAL A 100 -2.22 3.53 -21.52
CA VAL A 100 -0.76 3.55 -21.33
C VAL A 100 -0.38 2.99 -19.96
N ALA A 101 -1.10 3.38 -18.90
CA ALA A 101 -0.89 2.88 -17.54
C ALA A 101 -1.02 1.35 -17.47
N ARG A 102 -2.02 0.76 -18.16
CA ARG A 102 -2.18 -0.70 -18.24
C ARG A 102 -0.99 -1.41 -18.88
N ILE A 103 -0.40 -0.83 -19.93
CA ILE A 103 0.77 -1.40 -20.59
C ILE A 103 1.98 -1.32 -19.65
N LYS A 104 2.22 -0.14 -19.06
CA LYS A 104 3.33 0.11 -18.12
C LYS A 104 3.24 -0.75 -16.85
N GLY A 105 2.05 -0.96 -16.31
CA GLY A 105 1.81 -1.79 -15.12
C GLY A 105 1.75 -3.30 -15.38
N SER A 106 1.96 -3.75 -16.61
CA SER A 106 1.91 -5.18 -16.97
C SER A 106 3.29 -5.84 -16.89
N SER A 107 3.30 -7.17 -16.73
CA SER A 107 4.54 -7.97 -16.78
C SER A 107 5.32 -7.84 -18.10
N ARG A 108 4.68 -7.37 -19.18
CA ARG A 108 5.34 -7.07 -20.46
C ARG A 108 6.40 -5.99 -20.32
N MET A 109 6.20 -5.03 -19.41
CA MET A 109 7.15 -3.94 -19.19
C MET A 109 8.50 -4.45 -18.66
N LEU A 110 8.53 -5.61 -18.00
CA LEU A 110 9.79 -6.24 -17.56
C LEU A 110 10.74 -6.53 -18.72
N HIS A 111 10.21 -6.94 -19.88
CA HIS A 111 11.03 -7.18 -21.08
C HIS A 111 11.62 -5.88 -21.62
N VAL A 112 10.81 -4.82 -21.67
CA VAL A 112 11.23 -3.49 -22.13
C VAL A 112 12.30 -2.93 -21.21
N LEU A 113 12.07 -2.94 -19.90
CA LEU A 113 13.02 -2.45 -18.89
C LEU A 113 14.34 -3.22 -18.92
N ARG A 114 14.31 -4.56 -19.04
CA ARG A 114 15.54 -5.36 -19.15
C ARG A 114 16.34 -5.03 -20.41
N LYS A 115 15.66 -4.82 -21.55
CA LYS A 115 16.33 -4.43 -22.79
C LYS A 115 16.94 -3.03 -22.67
N ALA A 116 16.19 -2.07 -22.13
CA ALA A 116 16.64 -0.71 -21.93
C ALA A 116 17.84 -0.65 -20.97
N ALA A 117 17.80 -1.35 -19.83
CA ALA A 117 18.89 -1.39 -18.87
C ALA A 117 20.19 -1.97 -19.45
N ARG A 118 20.10 -3.00 -20.31
CA ARG A 118 21.28 -3.55 -21.00
C ARG A 118 21.87 -2.56 -21.99
N GLY A 119 21.02 -1.95 -22.82
CA GLY A 119 21.47 -0.96 -23.80
C GLY A 119 21.99 0.35 -23.19
N ALA A 120 21.73 0.61 -21.91
CA ALA A 120 22.30 1.75 -21.18
C ALA A 120 23.70 1.47 -20.60
N LEU A 121 24.14 0.21 -20.59
CA LEU A 121 25.47 -0.21 -20.12
C LEU A 121 26.47 -0.42 -21.27
N GLU A 122 26.00 -0.38 -22.52
CA GLU A 122 26.79 -0.39 -23.75
C GLU A 122 27.04 1.04 -24.24
#